data_AF-A0A2S9G0K6-F1
#
_entry.id   AF-A0A2S9G0K6-F1
#
_cell.length_a   1.000
_cell.length_b   1.000
_cell.length_c   1.000
_cell.angle_alpha   90.00
_cell.angle_beta   90.00
_cell.angle_gamma   90.00
#
_symmetry.space_group_name_H-M   'P 1'
#
loop_
_entity.id
_entity.type
_entity.pdbx_description
1 polymer ?
#
loop_
_entity_poly.entity_id
_entity_poly.type
_entity_poly.pdbx_seq_one_letter_code
_entity_poly.pdbx_strand_id
1 'polypeptide(L)'
;VVDVAVIGVPDQRWGEAVKAVVVAARGARIDEAGLIAFARDRPAGFKLPKSVDFVEALPRNPSGKILKRALREPYWAGTDRHIG
;
A
#
# COMPACT_ATOMS: atom_id res chain seq x y z
N VAL A 1 -9.40 9.60 3.52
CA VAL A 1 -8.21 8.82 3.94
C VAL A 1 -7.59 9.51 5.13
N VAL A 2 -7.32 8.80 6.22
CA VAL A 2 -6.65 9.39 7.42
C VAL A 2 -5.16 9.12 7.44
N ASP A 3 -4.72 8.01 6.84
CA ASP A 3 -3.32 7.61 6.80
C ASP A 3 -3.07 6.67 5.61
N VAL A 4 -1.85 6.66 5.08
CA VAL A 4 -1.48 5.82 3.93
C VAL A 4 0.00 5.48 3.93
N ALA A 5 0.31 4.22 3.63
CA ALA A 5 1.64 3.76 3.25
C ALA A 5 1.63 3.20 1.84
N VAL A 6 2.72 3.42 1.10
CA VAL A 6 2.94 2.81 -0.22
C VAL A 6 4.15 1.88 -0.13
N ILE A 7 3.96 0.65 -0.57
CA ILE A 7 4.95 -0.43 -0.56
C ILE A 7 4.98 -1.17 -1.90
N GLY A 8 6.09 -1.87 -2.17
CA GLY A 8 6.19 -2.86 -3.23
C GLY A 8 5.73 -4.23 -2.73
N VAL A 9 4.90 -4.90 -3.53
CA VAL A 9 4.43 -6.28 -3.32
C VAL A 9 4.81 -7.15 -4.52
N PRO A 10 4.91 -8.48 -4.40
CA PRO A 10 5.33 -9.32 -5.51
C PRO A 10 4.41 -9.15 -6.72
N ASP A 11 5.02 -9.10 -7.91
CA ASP A 11 4.30 -9.06 -9.17
C ASP A 11 5.01 -9.97 -10.18
N GLN A 12 4.28 -10.90 -10.80
CA GLN A 12 4.85 -11.89 -11.71
C GLN A 12 5.46 -11.27 -12.98
N ARG A 13 4.96 -10.10 -13.41
CA ARG A 13 5.39 -9.44 -14.65
C ARG A 13 6.53 -8.47 -14.41
N TRP A 14 6.52 -7.77 -13.28
CA TRP A 14 7.45 -6.66 -13.02
C TRP A 14 8.40 -6.91 -11.85
N GLY A 15 8.29 -8.06 -11.17
CA GLY A 15 8.97 -8.34 -9.91
C GLY A 15 8.28 -7.68 -8.72
N GLU A 16 7.98 -6.38 -8.84
CA GLU A 16 7.24 -5.60 -7.84
C GLU A 16 6.10 -4.81 -8.46
N ALA A 17 4.99 -4.71 -7.72
CA ALA A 17 3.89 -3.77 -7.97
C ALA A 17 3.73 -2.81 -6.80
N VAL A 18 3.35 -1.57 -7.13
CA VAL A 18 2.98 -0.57 -6.12
C VAL A 18 1.63 -0.95 -5.49
N LYS A 19 1.58 -1.07 -4.16
CA LYS A 19 0.36 -1.21 -3.38
C LYS A 19 0.24 -0.06 -2.38
N ALA A 20 -0.97 0.48 -2.25
CA ALA A 20 -1.30 1.40 -1.16
C ALA A 20 -1.99 0.63 -0.02
N VAL A 21 -1.54 0.86 1.21
CA VAL A 21 -2.17 0.37 2.44
C VAL A 21 -2.78 1.59 3.14
N VAL A 22 -4.11 1.60 3.26
CA VAL A 22 -4.90 2.80 3.54
C VAL A 22 -5.69 2.63 4.82
N VAL A 23 -5.66 3.65 5.66
CA VAL A 23 -6.61 3.79 6.77
C VAL A 23 -7.71 4.73 6.33
N ALA A 24 -8.94 4.23 6.30
CA ALA A 24 -10.12 5.02 5.96
C ALA A 24 -10.56 5.90 7.15
N ALA A 25 -11.16 7.04 6.86
CA ALA A 25 -11.84 7.82 7.90
C ALA A 25 -13.09 7.06 8.35
N ARG A 26 -13.45 7.14 9.63
CA ARG A 26 -14.66 6.49 10.14
C ARG A 26 -15.89 6.96 9.34
N GLY A 27 -16.67 6.01 8.82
CA GLY A 27 -17.87 6.29 8.02
C GLY A 27 -17.60 6.73 6.57
N ALA A 28 -16.33 6.82 6.15
CA ALA A 28 -16.01 7.09 4.75
C ALA A 28 -16.39 5.89 3.86
N ARG A 29 -17.09 6.16 2.76
CA ARG A 29 -17.33 5.17 1.70
C ARG A 29 -16.31 5.40 0.61
N ILE A 30 -15.23 4.62 0.66
CA ILE A 30 -14.17 4.63 -0.34
C ILE A 30 -13.87 3.19 -0.75
N ASP A 31 -13.63 2.98 -2.03
CA ASP A 31 -13.21 1.70 -2.58
C ASP A 31 -11.86 1.85 -3.29
N GLU A 32 -11.28 0.70 -3.65
CA GLU A 32 -9.99 0.62 -4.34
C GLU A 32 -10.02 1.34 -5.69
N ALA A 33 -11.06 1.09 -6.50
CA ALA A 33 -11.19 1.67 -7.84
C ALA A 33 -11.26 3.20 -7.80
N GLY A 34 -12.09 3.76 -6.92
CA GLY A 34 -12.23 5.19 -6.71
C GLY A 34 -10.94 5.83 -6.20
N LEU A 35 -10.19 5.16 -5.33
CA LEU A 35 -8.91 5.69 -4.83
C LEU A 35 -7.81 5.65 -5.89
N ILE A 36 -7.74 4.58 -6.69
CA ILE A 36 -6.80 4.48 -7.83
C ILE A 36 -7.16 5.53 -8.90
N ALA A 37 -8.45 5.73 -9.19
CA ALA A 37 -8.91 6.78 -10.11
C ALA A 37 -8.55 8.18 -9.59
N PHE A 38 -8.79 8.45 -8.30
CA PHE A 38 -8.38 9.70 -7.65
C PHE A 38 -6.86 9.94 -7.73
N ALA A 39 -6.07 8.87 -7.63
CA ALA A 39 -4.62 8.94 -7.75
C ALA A 39 -4.15 9.14 -9.20
N ARG A 40 -4.92 8.77 -10.23
CA ARG A 40 -4.52 8.92 -11.65
C ARG A 40 -4.33 10.38 -12.07
N ASP A 41 -5.06 11.30 -11.46
CA ASP A 41 -5.07 12.71 -11.86
C ASP A 41 -3.90 13.55 -11.32
N ARG A 42 -2.96 12.98 -10.54
CA ARG A 42 -1.95 13.78 -9.81
C ARG A 42 -0.49 13.38 -10.10
N PRO A 43 -0.05 12.13 -9.91
CA PRO A 43 1.27 11.64 -10.33
C PRO A 43 1.32 11.10 -11.77
N ALA A 44 2.53 11.09 -12.35
CA ALA A 44 2.84 10.30 -13.54
C ALA A 44 2.45 8.82 -13.32
N GLY A 45 1.73 8.23 -14.27
CA GLY A 45 0.97 6.98 -14.09
C GLY A 45 1.76 5.75 -13.59
N PHE A 46 3.09 5.73 -13.70
CA PHE A 46 3.93 4.64 -13.16
C PHE A 46 4.05 4.65 -11.63
N LYS A 47 3.66 5.74 -10.95
CA LYS A 47 3.62 5.81 -9.47
C LYS A 47 2.28 5.37 -8.89
N LEU A 48 1.34 4.94 -9.74
CA LEU A 48 0.01 4.56 -9.30
C LEU A 48 0.03 3.21 -8.59
N PRO A 49 -0.64 3.10 -7.44
CA PRO A 49 -0.90 1.80 -6.87
C PRO A 49 -1.71 0.96 -7.87
N LYS A 50 -1.25 -0.28 -8.09
CA LYS A 50 -2.02 -1.28 -8.83
C LYS A 50 -3.11 -1.90 -7.98
N SER A 51 -2.94 -1.86 -6.66
CA SER A 51 -3.94 -2.33 -5.71
C SER A 51 -3.95 -1.52 -4.41
N VAL A 52 -5.07 -1.60 -3.69
CA VAL A 52 -5.27 -0.92 -2.40
C VAL A 52 -5.82 -1.91 -1.37
N ASP A 53 -5.18 -1.98 -0.20
CA ASP A 53 -5.74 -2.69 0.95
C ASP A 53 -6.11 -1.71 2.06
N PHE A 54 -7.23 -1.96 2.73
CA PHE A 54 -7.70 -1.17 3.85
C PHE A 54 -7.36 -1.85 5.17
N VAL A 55 -6.79 -1.09 6.10
CA VAL A 55 -6.43 -1.57 7.44
C VAL A 55 -6.94 -0.61 8.51
N GLU A 56 -7.09 -1.11 9.73
CA GLU A 56 -7.52 -0.28 10.86
C GLU A 56 -6.42 0.70 11.31
N ALA A 57 -5.15 0.29 11.20
CA ALA A 57 -4.00 1.11 11.53
C ALA A 57 -2.74 0.66 10.77
N LEU A 58 -1.82 1.60 10.55
CA LEU A 58 -0.49 1.27 10.03
C LEU A 58 0.47 0.96 11.20
N PRO A 59 1.30 -0.09 11.09
CA PRO A 59 2.27 -0.42 12.12
C PRO A 59 3.34 0.68 12.18
N ARG A 60 3.63 1.15 13.39
CA ARG A 60 4.62 2.21 13.63
C ARG A 60 5.58 1.80 14.74
N ASN A 61 6.80 2.32 14.68
CA ASN A 61 7.76 2.20 15.78
C ASN A 61 7.40 3.19 16.92
N PRO A 62 8.09 3.14 18.08
CA PRO A 62 7.83 4.06 19.19
C PRO A 62 8.00 5.55 18.87
N SER A 63 8.78 5.91 17.83
CA SER A 63 8.89 7.29 17.35
C SER A 63 7.83 7.68 16.31
N GLY A 64 6.84 6.81 16.07
CA GLY A 64 5.72 7.05 15.16
C GLY A 64 6.06 6.82 13.69
N LYS A 65 7.25 6.34 13.33
CA LYS A 65 7.58 6.03 11.92
C LYS A 65 6.93 4.73 11.48
N ILE A 66 6.38 4.71 10.26
CA ILE A 66 5.77 3.52 9.66
C ILE A 66 6.82 2.41 9.50
N LEU A 67 6.49 1.21 9.99
CA LEU A 67 7.30 0.00 9.84
C LEU A 67 6.99 -0.66 8.49
N LYS A 68 7.55 -0.12 7.39
CA LYS A 68 7.33 -0.65 6.03
C LYS A 68 7.69 -2.13 5.90
N ARG A 69 8.68 -2.62 6.66
CA ARG A 69 9.04 -4.04 6.68
C ARG A 69 7.86 -4.92 7.15
N ALA A 70 7.24 -4.55 8.28
CA ALA A 70 6.09 -5.27 8.83
C ALA A 70 4.87 -5.19 7.89
N LEU A 71 4.72 -4.08 7.15
CA LEU A 71 3.68 -3.97 6.12
C LEU A 71 3.94 -4.86 4.90
N ARG A 72 5.20 -5.06 4.49
CA ARG A 72 5.53 -5.88 3.32
C ARG A 72 5.44 -7.36 3.63
N GLU A 73 5.87 -7.78 4.81
CA GLU A 73 6.03 -9.19 5.19
C GLU A 73 4.83 -10.09 4.83
N PRO A 74 3.55 -9.71 5.07
CA PRO A 74 2.41 -10.55 4.70
C PRO A 74 2.29 -10.81 3.18
N TYR A 75 2.74 -9.89 2.34
CA TYR A 75 2.67 -10.01 0.89
C TYR A 75 3.82 -10.82 0.29
N TRP A 76 4.94 -10.90 1.02
CA TRP A 76 6.15 -11.63 0.61
C TRP A 76 6.27 -13.00 1.30
N ALA A 77 5.33 -13.35 2.16
CA ALA A 77 5.27 -14.67 2.77
C ALA A 77 5.10 -15.74 1.68
N GLY A 78 6.03 -16.69 1.63
CA GLY A 78 6.02 -17.78 0.64
C GLY A 78 6.63 -17.43 -0.72
N THR A 79 7.22 -16.24 -0.88
CA THR A 79 8.09 -15.95 -2.04
C THR A 79 9.56 -16.15 -1.70
N ASP A 80 10.31 -16.83 -2.57
CA ASP A 80 11.77 -17.05 -2.42
C ASP A 80 12.60 -15.76 -2.51
N ARG A 81 11.99 -14.67 -2.97
CA ARG A 81 12.63 -13.37 -3.16
C ARG A 81 12.47 -12.53 -1.90
N HIS A 82 13.58 -12.22 -1.24
CA HIS A 82 13.62 -11.21 -0.17
C HIS A 82 13.93 -9.83 -0.77
N ILE A 83 13.14 -8.81 -0.44
CA ILE A 83 13.49 -7.41 -0.71
C ILE A 83 13.83 -6.68 0.59
N GLY A 84 14.88 -5.85 0.53
CA GLY A 84 15.34 -4.98 1.62
C GLY A 84 14.42 -3.81 1.98
#